data_AF-A0A1A8M0U8-F1
#
_entry.id   AF-A0A1A8M0U8-F1
#
_cell.length_a   1.000
_cell.length_b   1.000
_cell.length_c   1.000
_cell.angle_alpha   90.00
_cell.angle_beta   90.00
_cell.angle_gamma   90.00
#
_symmetry.space_group_name_H-M   'P 1'
#
loop_
_entity.id
_entity.type
_entity.pdbx_description
1 polymer ?
#
loop_
_entity_poly.entity_id
_entity_poly.type
_entity_poly.pdbx_seq_one_letter_code
_entity_poly.pdbx_strand_id
1 'polypeptide(L)'
;SDEYYTYSSVPWKLYMRKEVFYPKETLNNPLILDLIFRQVVHDTFSEACVRIAQEERQKMRGFFAENKVDQSSGTHDENVKKKVVAMAKDSWEIYFSRLFPASGSVGTGVQVLSVSHKGIKLLRL
;
A
#
# COMPACT_ATOMS: atom_id res chain seq x y z
N SER A 1 -7.91 -15.86 46.69
CA SER A 1 -7.80 -16.43 45.34
C SER A 1 -6.83 -15.57 44.57
N ASP A 2 -5.65 -16.11 44.27
CA ASP A 2 -4.61 -15.37 43.57
C ASP A 2 -4.95 -15.37 42.07
N GLU A 3 -5.42 -14.23 41.56
CA GLU A 3 -5.61 -14.02 40.12
C GLU A 3 -4.25 -13.79 39.46
N TYR A 4 -3.81 -14.72 38.63
CA TYR A 4 -2.62 -14.56 37.81
C TYR A 4 -3.03 -14.10 36.40
N TYR A 5 -2.39 -13.04 35.90
CA TYR A 5 -2.47 -12.67 34.49
C TYR A 5 -1.73 -13.72 33.66
N THR A 6 -2.48 -14.60 32.99
CA THR A 6 -1.93 -15.56 32.02
C THR A 6 -2.34 -15.17 30.61
N TYR A 7 -1.51 -15.49 29.62
CA TYR A 7 -1.86 -15.28 28.21
C TYR A 7 -3.00 -16.22 27.83
N SER A 8 -4.17 -15.66 27.53
CA SER A 8 -5.25 -16.43 26.91
C SER A 8 -4.89 -16.75 25.46
N SER A 9 -5.22 -17.97 25.02
CA SER A 9 -5.05 -18.39 23.63
C SER A 9 -6.11 -17.71 22.75
N VAL A 10 -5.89 -16.43 22.45
CA VAL A 10 -6.74 -15.65 21.55
C VAL A 10 -6.43 -16.06 20.11
N PRO A 11 -7.42 -16.36 19.26
CA PRO A 11 -7.18 -16.63 17.85
C PRO A 11 -6.75 -15.35 17.12
N TRP A 12 -5.49 -15.28 16.70
CA TRP A 12 -4.94 -14.14 15.96
C TRP A 12 -4.95 -14.40 14.45
N LYS A 13 -5.21 -13.35 13.66
CA LYS A 13 -4.98 -13.34 12.21
C LYS A 13 -3.94 -12.29 11.89
N LEU A 14 -2.88 -12.67 11.20
CA LEU A 14 -1.84 -11.76 10.74
C LEU A 14 -2.04 -11.46 9.26
N TYR A 15 -2.00 -10.18 8.90
CA TYR A 15 -2.04 -9.72 7.52
C TYR A 15 -0.72 -9.05 7.20
N MET A 16 -0.07 -9.49 6.12
CA MET A 16 1.17 -8.87 5.65
C MET A 16 0.85 -7.79 4.61
N ARG A 17 1.52 -6.64 4.75
CA ARG A 17 1.40 -5.51 3.83
C ARG A 17 2.71 -4.75 3.76
N LYS A 18 3.17 -4.43 2.56
CA LYS A 18 4.25 -3.47 2.32
C LYS A 18 3.70 -2.07 2.55
N GLU A 19 4.09 -1.47 3.67
CA GLU A 19 3.64 -0.13 4.08
C GLU A 19 4.54 0.99 3.57
N VAL A 20 5.86 0.85 3.68
CA VAL A 20 6.81 1.92 3.36
C VAL A 20 8.03 1.36 2.64
N PHE A 21 8.54 2.11 1.67
CA PHE A 21 9.87 1.89 1.11
C PHE A 21 10.90 2.66 1.91
N TYR A 22 12.03 2.03 2.22
CA TYR A 22 13.15 2.74 2.83
C TYR A 22 14.04 3.39 1.75
N PRO A 23 14.72 4.50 2.06
CA PRO A 23 15.73 5.05 1.17
C PRO A 23 16.74 3.96 0.77
N LYS A 24 17.05 3.85 -0.51
CA LYS A 24 17.96 2.83 -1.11
C LYS A 24 17.46 1.38 -1.09
N GLU A 25 16.22 1.13 -0.69
CA GLU A 25 15.63 -0.21 -0.83
C GLU A 25 15.48 -0.57 -2.31
N THR A 26 15.97 -1.75 -2.69
CA THR A 26 15.89 -2.28 -4.07
C THR A 26 14.98 -3.50 -4.13
N LEU A 27 14.25 -3.64 -5.25
CA LEU A 27 13.36 -4.77 -5.52
C LEU A 27 14.07 -5.82 -6.37
N ASN A 28 15.21 -6.33 -5.87
CA ASN A 28 16.04 -7.29 -6.60
C ASN A 28 15.59 -8.74 -6.40
N ASN A 29 14.82 -9.02 -5.35
CA ASN A 29 14.28 -10.36 -5.10
C ASN A 29 12.94 -10.54 -5.83
N PRO A 30 12.84 -11.49 -6.79
CA PRO A 30 11.61 -11.74 -7.55
C PRO A 30 10.39 -12.06 -6.66
N LEU A 31 10.60 -12.74 -5.52
CA LEU A 31 9.52 -13.07 -4.58
C LEU A 31 8.96 -11.81 -3.91
N ILE A 32 9.83 -10.89 -3.50
CA ILE A 32 9.41 -9.62 -2.87
C ILE A 32 8.65 -8.78 -3.89
N LEU A 33 9.16 -8.70 -5.13
CA LEU A 33 8.50 -8.00 -6.22
C LEU A 33 7.10 -8.58 -6.48
N ASP A 34 6.98 -9.90 -6.55
CA ASP A 34 5.73 -10.61 -6.78
C ASP A 34 4.70 -10.38 -5.67
N LEU A 35 5.13 -10.37 -4.40
CA LEU A 35 4.26 -10.05 -3.26
C LEU A 35 3.72 -8.61 -3.32
N ILE A 36 4.58 -7.63 -3.60
CA ILE A 36 4.18 -6.22 -3.69
C ILE A 36 3.29 -5.99 -4.92
N PHE A 37 3.61 -6.64 -6.04
CA PHE A 37 2.78 -6.63 -7.23
C PHE A 37 1.36 -7.12 -6.92
N ARG A 38 1.20 -8.28 -6.28
CA ARG A 38 -0.12 -8.80 -5.90
C ARG A 38 -0.89 -7.85 -4.99
N GLN A 39 -0.21 -7.21 -4.05
CA GLN A 39 -0.83 -6.19 -3.19
C GLN A 39 -1.37 -5.01 -4.00
N VAL A 40 -0.57 -4.47 -4.94
CA VAL A 40 -0.98 -3.35 -5.81
C VAL A 40 -2.16 -3.75 -6.69
N VAL A 41 -2.13 -4.95 -7.27
CA VAL A 41 -3.23 -5.48 -8.11
C VAL A 41 -4.52 -5.56 -7.28
N HIS A 42 -4.47 -6.24 -6.14
CA HIS A 42 -5.62 -6.39 -5.24
C HIS A 42 -6.20 -5.03 -4.83
N ASP A 43 -5.37 -4.09 -4.39
CA ASP A 43 -5.83 -2.78 -3.94
C ASP A 43 -6.37 -1.89 -5.07
N THR A 44 -5.89 -2.09 -6.30
CA THR A 44 -6.39 -1.36 -7.49
C THR A 44 -7.80 -1.82 -7.88
N PHE A 45 -8.08 -3.11 -7.76
CA PHE A 45 -9.40 -3.67 -8.01
C PHE A 45 -10.35 -3.47 -6.84
N SER A 46 -9.83 -3.39 -5.60
CA SER A 46 -10.62 -3.06 -4.42
C SER A 46 -10.90 -1.55 -4.31
N GLU A 47 -12.17 -1.17 -4.20
CA GLU A 47 -12.55 0.22 -3.97
C GLU A 47 -12.36 0.66 -2.51
N ALA A 48 -12.09 -0.29 -1.61
CA ALA A 48 -11.88 0.01 -0.19
C ALA A 48 -10.52 0.64 0.14
N CYS A 49 -9.56 0.63 -0.80
CA CYS A 49 -8.25 1.23 -0.55
C CYS A 49 -8.31 2.75 -0.65
N VAL A 50 -8.41 3.41 0.51
CA VAL A 50 -8.41 4.89 0.64
C VAL A 50 -7.08 5.54 0.24
N ARG A 51 -6.01 4.75 0.08
CA ARG A 51 -4.68 5.25 -0.24
C ARG A 51 -4.42 5.43 -1.74
N ILE A 52 -5.42 5.15 -2.58
CA ILE A 52 -5.34 5.27 -4.04
C ILE A 52 -6.43 6.24 -4.49
N ALA A 53 -6.03 7.33 -5.12
CA ALA A 53 -6.94 8.29 -5.71
C ALA A 53 -7.70 7.68 -6.90
N GLN A 54 -8.87 8.23 -7.25
CA GLN A 54 -9.68 7.71 -8.33
C GLN A 54 -8.94 7.74 -9.69
N GLU A 55 -8.24 8.83 -9.99
CA GLU A 55 -7.45 8.99 -11.21
C GLU A 55 -6.27 8.00 -11.26
N GLU A 56 -5.55 7.85 -10.14
CA GLU A 56 -4.47 6.87 -9.96
C GLU A 56 -4.94 5.44 -10.24
N ARG A 57 -6.12 5.10 -9.71
CA ARG A 57 -6.77 3.80 -9.89
C ARG A 57 -7.18 3.59 -11.34
N GLN A 58 -7.82 4.57 -11.99
CA GLN A 58 -8.23 4.48 -13.39
C GLN A 58 -7.03 4.28 -14.32
N LYS A 59 -5.95 5.04 -14.08
CA LYS A 59 -4.70 4.92 -14.85
C LYS A 59 -4.08 3.52 -14.70
N MET A 60 -4.04 2.98 -13.49
CA MET A 60 -3.52 1.63 -13.24
C MET A 60 -4.40 0.54 -13.85
N ARG A 61 -5.73 0.69 -13.79
CA ARG A 61 -6.67 -0.24 -14.46
C ARG A 61 -6.49 -0.23 -15.98
N GLY A 62 -6.27 0.93 -16.60
CA GLY A 62 -5.93 1.02 -18.01
C GLY A 62 -4.65 0.24 -18.34
N PHE A 63 -3.59 0.44 -17.55
CA PHE A 63 -2.35 -0.32 -17.69
C PHE A 63 -2.55 -1.83 -17.53
N PHE A 64 -3.38 -2.28 -16.59
CA PHE A 64 -3.71 -3.69 -16.40
C PHE A 64 -4.44 -4.28 -17.62
N ALA A 65 -5.39 -3.55 -18.21
CA ALA A 65 -6.11 -3.99 -19.39
C ALA A 65 -5.17 -4.19 -20.60
N GLU A 66 -4.25 -3.25 -20.83
CA GLU A 66 -3.25 -3.33 -21.91
C GLU A 66 -2.30 -4.51 -21.75
N ASN A 67 -1.93 -4.84 -20.51
CA ASN A 67 -0.94 -5.88 -20.19
C ASN A 67 -1.58 -7.22 -19.77
N LYS A 68 -2.91 -7.36 -19.89
CA LYS A 68 -3.69 -8.55 -19.49
C LYS A 68 -3.39 -9.00 -18.05
N VAL A 69 -3.30 -8.02 -17.14
CA VAL A 69 -3.14 -8.27 -15.71
C VAL A 69 -4.52 -8.46 -15.07
N ASP A 70 -4.75 -9.63 -14.49
CA ASP A 70 -5.98 -9.93 -13.75
C ASP A 70 -5.64 -10.39 -12.32
N GLN A 71 -6.65 -10.50 -11.43
CA GLN A 71 -6.44 -10.94 -10.05
C GLN A 71 -6.20 -12.45 -9.92
N SER A 72 -6.49 -13.23 -10.96
CA SER A 72 -6.59 -14.70 -10.94
C SER A 72 -5.41 -15.42 -11.63
N SER A 73 -4.59 -14.72 -12.39
CA SER A 73 -3.51 -15.28 -13.20
C SER A 73 -2.22 -15.34 -12.38
N GLY A 74 -1.62 -16.53 -12.38
CA GLY A 74 -0.50 -16.84 -11.49
C GLY A 74 0.86 -16.35 -11.98
N THR A 75 1.00 -16.05 -13.28
CA THR A 75 2.28 -15.75 -13.91
C THR A 75 2.19 -14.55 -14.84
N HIS A 76 2.74 -13.43 -14.40
CA HIS A 76 2.97 -12.25 -15.23
C HIS A 76 4.45 -12.08 -15.52
N ASP A 77 4.76 -11.42 -16.64
CA ASP A 77 6.12 -11.02 -16.98
C ASP A 77 6.71 -10.14 -15.86
N GLU A 78 7.94 -10.46 -15.47
CA GLU A 78 8.69 -9.73 -14.44
C GLU A 78 8.82 -8.24 -14.77
N ASN A 79 8.94 -7.89 -16.05
CA ASN A 79 8.99 -6.47 -16.46
C ASN A 79 7.66 -5.76 -16.21
N VAL A 80 6.53 -6.44 -16.41
CA VAL A 80 5.19 -5.90 -16.10
C VAL A 80 5.07 -5.70 -14.60
N LYS A 81 5.47 -6.69 -13.78
CA LYS A 81 5.46 -6.55 -12.31
C LYS A 81 6.29 -5.36 -11.84
N LYS A 82 7.51 -5.21 -12.36
CA LYS A 82 8.39 -4.05 -12.04
C LYS A 82 7.73 -2.73 -12.40
N LYS A 83 7.12 -2.62 -13.57
CA LYS A 83 6.41 -1.41 -14.01
C LYS A 83 5.22 -1.08 -13.11
N VAL A 84 4.40 -2.07 -12.75
CA VAL A 84 3.26 -1.88 -11.84
C VAL A 84 3.72 -1.35 -10.49
N VAL A 85 4.73 -2.00 -9.88
CA VAL A 85 5.24 -1.57 -8.58
C VAL A 85 5.91 -0.20 -8.66
N ALA A 86 6.65 0.10 -9.73
CA ALA A 86 7.24 1.41 -9.95
C ALA A 86 6.16 2.51 -10.12
N MET A 87 5.11 2.26 -10.91
CA MET A 87 3.99 3.19 -11.05
C MET A 87 3.33 3.48 -9.71
N ALA A 88 3.02 2.44 -8.92
CA ALA A 88 2.43 2.62 -7.60
C ALA A 88 3.38 3.35 -6.63
N LYS A 89 4.68 3.00 -6.64
CA LYS A 89 5.67 3.62 -5.76
C LYS A 89 5.95 5.07 -6.12
N ASP A 90 6.09 5.39 -7.39
CA ASP A 90 6.61 6.66 -7.85
C ASP A 90 5.51 7.64 -8.25
N SER A 91 4.34 7.16 -8.67
CA SER A 91 3.22 8.04 -9.05
C SER A 91 2.22 8.26 -7.92
N TRP A 92 2.00 7.27 -7.05
CA TRP A 92 0.96 7.42 -6.02
C TRP A 92 1.45 8.18 -4.79
N GLU A 93 0.60 9.07 -4.29
CA GLU A 93 1.02 10.03 -3.27
C GLU A 93 1.17 9.43 -1.87
N ILE A 94 0.21 8.60 -1.46
CA ILE A 94 0.07 8.14 -0.07
C ILE A 94 -0.02 6.61 0.05
N TYR A 95 0.20 5.88 -1.04
CA TYR A 95 0.03 4.43 -1.05
C TYR A 95 1.08 3.70 -0.21
N PHE A 96 2.37 3.99 -0.44
CA PHE A 96 3.49 3.49 0.35
C PHE A 96 3.95 4.51 1.40
N SER A 97 2.99 5.03 2.17
CA SER A 97 3.23 5.89 3.31
C SER A 97 2.59 5.32 4.57
N ARG A 98 3.22 5.59 5.71
CA ARG A 98 2.61 5.31 7.01
C ARG A 98 1.73 6.49 7.40
N LEU A 99 0.48 6.20 7.72
CA LEU A 99 -0.52 7.20 8.10
C LEU A 99 -0.64 7.26 9.62
N PHE A 100 -0.58 8.48 10.16
CA PHE A 100 -0.73 8.76 11.57
C PHE A 100 -1.88 9.76 11.75
N PRO A 101 -2.86 9.48 12.63
CA PRO A 101 -3.83 10.50 13.03
C PRO A 101 -3.09 11.73 13.57
N ALA A 102 -3.49 12.91 13.13
CA ALA A 102 -2.86 14.17 13.53
C ALA A 102 -3.91 15.28 13.62
N SER A 103 -3.74 16.19 14.58
CA SER A 103 -4.58 17.38 14.73
C SER A 103 -3.73 18.62 14.45
N GLY A 104 -4.13 19.44 13.49
CA GLY A 104 -3.52 20.75 13.28
C GLY A 104 -4.18 21.84 14.12
N SER A 105 -3.59 23.04 14.12
CA SER A 105 -4.20 24.23 14.74
C SER A 105 -5.59 24.53 14.19
N VAL A 106 -6.39 25.30 14.95
CA VAL A 106 -7.75 25.68 14.56
C VAL A 106 -7.75 26.26 13.14
N GLY A 107 -8.65 25.76 12.29
CA GLY A 107 -8.80 26.19 10.89
C GLY A 107 -7.94 25.46 9.86
N THR A 108 -6.95 24.65 10.27
CA THR A 108 -6.09 23.93 9.30
C THR A 108 -6.75 22.70 8.66
N GLY A 109 -7.73 22.10 9.32
CA GLY A 109 -8.47 20.93 8.79
C GLY A 109 -7.63 19.65 8.61
N VAL A 110 -6.42 19.61 9.16
CA VAL A 110 -5.52 18.45 9.12
C VAL A 110 -6.08 17.35 10.02
N GLN A 111 -6.15 16.13 9.48
CA GLN A 111 -6.60 14.94 10.21
C GLN A 111 -5.55 13.81 10.20
N VAL A 112 -4.70 13.77 9.18
CA VAL A 112 -3.72 12.69 9.00
C VAL A 112 -2.37 13.24 8.55
N LEU A 113 -1.30 12.71 9.15
CA LEU A 113 0.08 12.88 8.74
C LEU A 113 0.53 11.63 7.98
N SER A 114 0.97 11.81 6.74
CA SER A 114 1.52 10.77 5.87
C SER A 114 3.04 10.89 5.83
N VAL A 115 3.75 9.81 6.16
CA VAL A 115 5.22 9.74 6.12
C VAL A 115 5.66 8.68 5.12
N SER A 116 6.46 9.08 4.12
CA SER A 116 6.90 8.22 3.01
C SER A 116 8.38 8.45 2.66
N HIS A 117 8.90 7.62 1.76
CA HIS A 117 10.23 7.80 1.16
C HIS A 117 10.38 9.09 0.33
N LYS A 118 9.27 9.72 -0.07
CA LYS A 118 9.27 11.00 -0.80
C LYS A 118 9.19 12.21 0.13
N GLY A 119 8.89 11.99 1.40
CA GLY A 119 8.71 13.05 2.40
C GLY A 119 7.40 12.94 3.16
N ILE A 120 7.01 14.06 3.76
CA ILE A 120 5.87 14.19 4.68
C ILE A 120 4.75 14.97 4.00
N LYS A 121 3.51 14.51 4.17
CA LYS A 121 2.30 15.21 3.69
C LYS A 121 1.25 15.30 4.80
N LEU A 122 0.55 16.43 4.87
CA LEU A 122 -0.61 16.62 5.71
C LEU A 122 -1.87 16.43 4.87
N LEU A 123 -2.79 15.60 5.35
CA LEU A 123 -3.99 15.20 4.64
C LEU A 123 -5.24 15.59 5.41
N ARG A 124 -6.29 15.86 4.63
CA ARG A 124 -7.68 15.95 5.05
C ARG A 124 -8.42 14.81 4.34
N LEU A 125 -8.96 13.87 5.10
CA LEU A 125 -9.74 12.74 4.57
C LEU A 125 -11.23 13.08 4.52
#